data_AF-A0A165ZQF6-F1
#
_entry.id   AF-A0A165ZQF6-F1
#
_cell.length_a   1.000
_cell.length_b   1.000
_cell.length_c   1.000
_cell.angle_alpha   90.00
_cell.angle_beta   90.00
_cell.angle_gamma   90.00
#
_symmetry.space_group_name_H-M   'P 1'
#
loop_
_entity.id
_entity.type
_entity.pdbx_description
1 polymer ?
#
loop_
_entity_poly.entity_id
_entity_poly.type
_entity_poly.pdbx_seq_one_letter_code
_entity_poly.pdbx_strand_id
1 'polypeptide(L)'
;MPSEPLRRVLITGGAGYLGSHIIFVLQQTRRFKVISIDNFHNSPPKVYDRLAKIARDALPADATAQDKDSAEIDTHKVDLTHAEDVRAVFEKHGKGGIWGVIHTAALKSVGESTEIPIAYYHNNVAATMFLLEIMSDYECTRFIYSSSATVYGTPTQIPIPESTRLSADSPYGRSKVMSEFMLEDLCHAEPGRWRAISLRYFNPAGAHPSGLLGEDPRGRPGNLLPLLAQMAGGRVKDPELKVFGNDYSTPDGTCVRDYLHVMDLAKGHLVALDALAPESKVFDNCPDEARYKAYNLGRGRGFSVLDMVEAMRKASGYDYKMSFVERRRGDVPDLTADPTLAEKELGFKAENDLETMCRDLWNWQTKNPQGYDTLLA
;
A
#
# COMPACT_ATOMS: atom_id res chain seq x y z
N MET A 1 19.20 -11.84 -28.12
CA MET A 1 19.87 -12.12 -26.84
C MET A 1 18.90 -12.87 -25.96
N PRO A 2 19.30 -13.89 -25.19
CA PRO A 2 18.40 -14.50 -24.22
C PRO A 2 17.93 -13.42 -23.22
N SER A 3 16.66 -13.46 -22.83
CA SER A 3 16.11 -12.58 -21.81
C SER A 3 16.85 -12.78 -20.48
N GLU A 4 17.09 -11.70 -19.74
CA GLU A 4 17.58 -11.83 -18.37
C GLU A 4 16.61 -12.70 -17.55
N PRO A 5 17.10 -13.56 -16.65
CA PRO A 5 16.23 -14.37 -15.80
C PRO A 5 15.37 -13.49 -14.88
N LEU A 6 14.17 -13.97 -14.56
CA LEU A 6 13.26 -13.24 -13.66
C LEU A 6 13.90 -13.05 -12.28
N ARG A 7 13.87 -11.80 -11.78
CA ARG A 7 14.23 -11.51 -10.38
C ARG A 7 13.08 -11.93 -9.47
N ARG A 8 13.37 -12.68 -8.40
CA ARG A 8 12.34 -13.07 -7.44
C ARG A 8 12.10 -11.97 -6.42
N VAL A 9 10.86 -11.52 -6.29
CA VAL A 9 10.47 -10.50 -5.31
C VAL A 9 9.42 -11.09 -4.39
N LEU A 10 9.70 -11.05 -3.08
CA LEU A 10 8.74 -11.46 -2.07
C LEU A 10 7.86 -10.27 -1.69
N ILE A 11 6.54 -10.45 -1.77
CA ILE A 11 5.56 -9.47 -1.31
C ILE A 11 4.77 -10.04 -0.14
N THR A 12 4.99 -9.48 1.04
CA THR A 12 4.20 -9.82 2.22
C THR A 12 2.87 -9.08 2.18
N GLY A 13 1.77 -9.70 2.58
CA GLY A 13 0.43 -9.08 2.51
C GLY A 13 -0.07 -8.94 1.08
N GLY A 14 0.42 -9.80 0.17
CA GLY A 14 0.19 -9.63 -1.27
C GLY A 14 -1.23 -9.92 -1.72
N ALA A 15 -2.08 -10.53 -0.89
CA ALA A 15 -3.51 -10.64 -1.17
C ALA A 15 -4.29 -9.39 -0.70
N GLY A 16 -3.66 -8.50 0.07
CA GLY A 16 -4.24 -7.23 0.50
C GLY A 16 -4.47 -6.26 -0.65
N TYR A 17 -5.25 -5.21 -0.38
CA TYR A 17 -5.64 -4.21 -1.38
C TYR A 17 -4.46 -3.63 -2.16
N LEU A 18 -3.46 -3.06 -1.49
CA LEU A 18 -2.30 -2.51 -2.19
C LEU A 18 -1.39 -3.62 -2.74
N GLY A 19 -1.14 -4.67 -1.95
CA GLY A 19 -0.30 -5.80 -2.32
C GLY A 19 -0.68 -6.39 -3.67
N SER A 20 -1.96 -6.67 -3.90
CA SER A 20 -2.43 -7.28 -5.15
C SER A 20 -2.20 -6.39 -6.37
N HIS A 21 -2.31 -5.07 -6.21
CA HIS A 21 -2.06 -4.12 -7.30
C HIS A 21 -0.57 -3.97 -7.58
N ILE A 22 0.29 -4.05 -6.55
CA ILE A 22 1.75 -4.10 -6.74
C ILE A 22 2.14 -5.36 -7.51
N ILE A 23 1.62 -6.54 -7.11
CA ILE A 23 1.90 -7.79 -7.83
C ILE A 23 1.54 -7.61 -9.31
N PHE A 24 0.34 -7.11 -9.61
CA PHE A 24 -0.08 -6.89 -10.99
C PHE A 24 0.91 -6.00 -11.76
N VAL A 25 1.28 -4.85 -11.20
CA VAL A 25 2.25 -3.93 -11.82
C VAL A 25 3.59 -4.62 -12.08
N LEU A 26 4.10 -5.43 -11.15
CA LEU A 26 5.34 -6.18 -11.36
C LEU A 26 5.21 -7.22 -12.48
N GLN A 27 4.10 -7.95 -12.53
CA GLN A 27 3.82 -8.95 -13.58
C GLN A 27 3.77 -8.32 -14.97
N GLN A 28 3.21 -7.11 -15.10
CA GLN A 28 3.18 -6.39 -16.38
C GLN A 28 4.58 -6.10 -16.95
N THR A 29 5.60 -5.97 -16.09
CA THR A 29 6.97 -5.73 -16.55
C THR A 29 7.63 -6.96 -17.16
N ARG A 30 7.15 -8.16 -16.81
CA ARG A 30 7.75 -9.46 -17.20
C ARG A 30 9.22 -9.63 -16.76
N ARG A 31 9.70 -8.81 -15.80
CA ARG A 31 11.04 -8.86 -15.22
C ARG A 31 11.11 -9.61 -13.89
N PHE A 32 9.96 -9.84 -13.26
CA PHE A 32 9.87 -10.36 -11.91
C PHE A 32 9.08 -11.65 -11.84
N LYS A 33 9.52 -12.55 -10.95
CA LYS A 33 8.72 -13.67 -10.46
C LYS A 33 8.29 -13.33 -9.04
N VAL A 34 6.99 -13.28 -8.80
CA VAL A 34 6.48 -12.86 -7.49
C VAL A 34 6.26 -14.06 -6.59
N ILE A 35 6.80 -13.96 -5.38
CA ILE A 35 6.48 -14.82 -4.25
C ILE A 35 5.56 -13.99 -3.34
N SER A 36 4.45 -14.54 -2.89
CA SER A 36 3.53 -13.84 -2.02
C SER A 36 3.26 -14.63 -0.75
N ILE A 37 3.42 -13.98 0.40
CA ILE A 37 3.05 -14.52 1.71
C ILE A 37 1.92 -13.68 2.30
N ASP A 38 0.85 -14.32 2.75
CA ASP A 38 -0.30 -13.66 3.37
C ASP A 38 -0.99 -14.63 4.34
N ASN A 39 -1.42 -14.17 5.51
CA ASN A 39 -2.17 -15.00 6.45
C ASN A 39 -3.68 -14.99 6.18
N PHE A 40 -4.12 -14.16 5.23
CA PHE A 40 -5.51 -13.87 4.96
C PHE A 40 -6.19 -13.40 6.24
N HIS A 41 -5.67 -12.36 6.90
CA HIS A 41 -6.34 -11.69 8.02
C HIS A 41 -7.35 -10.62 7.56
N ASN A 42 -7.10 -9.95 6.43
CA ASN A 42 -8.02 -8.94 5.87
C ASN A 42 -8.13 -9.00 4.34
N SER A 43 -7.91 -10.18 3.77
CA SER A 43 -7.94 -10.47 2.34
C SER A 43 -8.48 -11.88 2.11
N PRO A 44 -9.18 -12.16 0.99
CA PRO A 44 -9.54 -13.52 0.61
C PRO A 44 -8.51 -14.13 -0.37
N PRO A 45 -8.23 -15.45 -0.32
CA PRO A 45 -7.31 -16.10 -1.26
C PRO A 45 -7.69 -15.92 -2.74
N LYS A 46 -8.99 -15.76 -3.03
CA LYS A 46 -9.56 -15.58 -4.38
C LYS A 46 -9.01 -14.34 -5.12
N VAL A 47 -8.34 -13.42 -4.41
CA VAL A 47 -7.59 -12.31 -5.02
C VAL A 47 -6.56 -12.84 -6.03
N TYR A 48 -5.85 -13.92 -5.69
CA TYR A 48 -4.83 -14.47 -6.56
C TYR A 48 -5.39 -15.06 -7.85
N ASP A 49 -6.57 -15.70 -7.81
CA ASP A 49 -7.22 -16.23 -9.02
C ASP A 49 -7.56 -15.10 -10.00
N ARG A 50 -8.10 -13.99 -9.48
CA ARG A 50 -8.46 -12.83 -10.28
C ARG A 50 -7.23 -12.14 -10.84
N LEU A 51 -6.19 -12.02 -10.03
CA LEU A 51 -4.92 -11.44 -10.42
C LEU A 51 -4.23 -12.27 -11.51
N ALA A 52 -4.16 -13.60 -11.34
CA ALA A 52 -3.64 -14.51 -12.35
C ALA A 52 -4.42 -14.43 -13.66
N LYS A 53 -5.76 -14.31 -13.59
CA LYS A 53 -6.59 -14.07 -14.78
C LYS A 53 -6.19 -12.77 -15.49
N ILE A 54 -6.14 -11.64 -14.77
CA ILE A 54 -5.80 -10.34 -15.38
C ILE A 54 -4.38 -10.37 -15.97
N ALA A 55 -3.42 -10.98 -15.27
CA ALA A 55 -2.05 -11.10 -15.74
C ALA A 55 -1.93 -11.96 -17.01
N ARG A 56 -2.62 -13.10 -17.06
CA ARG A 56 -2.66 -13.98 -18.24
C ARG A 56 -3.37 -13.33 -19.42
N ASP A 57 -4.47 -12.63 -19.19
CA ASP A 57 -5.21 -11.88 -20.22
C ASP A 57 -4.35 -10.73 -20.81
N ALA A 58 -3.36 -10.23 -20.06
CA ALA A 58 -2.42 -9.20 -20.51
C ALA A 58 -1.17 -9.75 -21.23
N LEU A 59 -1.05 -11.07 -21.39
CA LEU A 59 0.04 -11.68 -22.15
C LEU A 59 -0.20 -11.51 -23.66
N PRO A 60 0.86 -11.26 -24.46
CA PRO A 60 0.74 -11.24 -25.91
C PRO A 60 0.49 -12.66 -26.45
N ALA A 61 -0.03 -12.76 -27.67
CA ALA A 61 -0.35 -14.05 -28.30
C ALA A 61 0.89 -14.95 -28.48
N ASP A 62 2.06 -14.35 -28.63
CA ASP A 62 3.37 -15.00 -28.79
C ASP A 62 4.18 -15.08 -27.48
N ALA A 63 3.52 -14.97 -26.32
CA ALA A 63 4.16 -15.01 -25.01
C ALA A 63 5.08 -16.23 -24.82
N THR A 64 6.32 -15.95 -24.43
CA THR A 64 7.33 -16.96 -24.13
C THR A 64 6.98 -17.73 -22.85
N ALA A 65 7.71 -18.82 -22.58
CA ALA A 65 7.58 -19.55 -21.31
C ALA A 65 7.93 -18.65 -20.11
N GLN A 66 8.91 -17.75 -20.25
CA GLN A 66 9.29 -16.81 -19.21
C GLN A 66 8.20 -15.76 -18.95
N ASP A 67 7.54 -15.25 -20.01
CA ASP A 67 6.42 -14.31 -19.86
C ASP A 67 5.27 -14.96 -19.08
N LYS A 68 4.95 -16.21 -19.43
CA LYS A 68 3.93 -17.00 -18.71
C LYS A 68 4.32 -17.25 -17.26
N ASP A 69 5.59 -17.59 -16.98
CA ASP A 69 6.07 -17.78 -15.61
C ASP A 69 5.99 -16.48 -14.78
N SER A 70 6.27 -15.32 -15.41
CA SER A 70 6.14 -14.01 -14.74
C SER A 70 4.69 -13.67 -14.37
N ALA A 71 3.69 -14.20 -15.08
CA ALA A 71 2.27 -14.03 -14.78
C ALA A 71 1.75 -14.96 -13.67
N GLU A 72 2.54 -15.95 -13.24
CA GLU A 72 2.21 -16.86 -12.14
C GLU A 72 2.81 -16.38 -10.81
N ILE A 73 2.12 -16.67 -9.71
CA ILE A 73 2.51 -16.23 -8.36
C ILE A 73 2.82 -17.47 -7.51
N ASP A 74 3.98 -17.49 -6.85
CA ASP A 74 4.27 -18.51 -5.83
C ASP A 74 3.64 -18.06 -4.50
N THR A 75 2.46 -18.59 -4.18
CA THR A 75 1.65 -18.15 -3.03
C THR A 75 1.84 -19.06 -1.83
N HIS A 76 1.91 -18.45 -0.65
CA HIS A 76 2.12 -19.16 0.62
C HIS A 76 1.21 -18.57 1.69
N LYS A 77 0.41 -19.42 2.35
CA LYS A 77 -0.38 -19.01 3.51
C LYS A 77 0.54 -18.97 4.74
N VAL A 78 1.06 -17.79 5.06
CA VAL A 78 2.05 -17.60 6.13
C VAL A 78 1.69 -16.36 6.92
N ASP A 79 1.77 -16.48 8.25
CA ASP A 79 1.66 -15.35 9.15
C ASP A 79 3.06 -14.92 9.58
N LEU A 80 3.37 -13.63 9.35
CA LEU A 80 4.68 -13.06 9.64
C LEU A 80 5.05 -13.12 11.12
N THR A 81 4.09 -13.27 12.03
CA THR A 81 4.41 -13.43 13.45
C THR A 81 4.98 -14.81 13.78
N HIS A 82 4.95 -15.76 12.83
CA HIS A 82 5.56 -17.09 12.97
C HIS A 82 6.85 -17.13 12.13
N ALA A 83 7.97 -16.77 12.75
CA ALA A 83 9.26 -16.63 12.07
C ALA A 83 9.69 -17.90 11.32
N GLU A 84 9.42 -19.09 11.86
CA GLU A 84 9.79 -20.36 11.24
C GLU A 84 9.03 -20.62 9.92
N ASP A 85 7.76 -20.22 9.84
CA ASP A 85 6.98 -20.35 8.60
C ASP A 85 7.53 -19.41 7.51
N VAL A 86 7.95 -18.21 7.90
CA VAL A 86 8.63 -17.26 6.99
C VAL A 86 9.98 -17.83 6.55
N ARG A 87 10.77 -18.38 7.49
CA ARG A 87 12.07 -18.99 7.23
C ARG A 87 11.96 -20.14 6.22
N ALA A 88 10.97 -21.02 6.36
CA ALA A 88 10.71 -22.09 5.41
C ALA A 88 10.48 -21.59 3.97
N VAL A 89 9.85 -20.42 3.78
CA VAL A 89 9.71 -19.81 2.45
C VAL A 89 11.07 -19.38 1.90
N PHE A 90 11.91 -18.72 2.70
CA PHE A 90 13.26 -18.35 2.28
C PHE A 90 14.14 -19.59 1.99
N GLU A 91 14.04 -20.65 2.79
CA GLU A 91 14.76 -21.92 2.58
C GLU A 91 14.45 -22.56 1.22
N LYS A 92 13.17 -22.56 0.82
CA LYS A 92 12.73 -23.06 -0.49
C LYS A 92 13.46 -22.39 -1.66
N HIS A 93 13.84 -21.12 -1.51
CA HIS A 93 14.53 -20.35 -2.54
C HIS A 93 16.04 -20.30 -2.37
N GLY A 94 16.56 -20.60 -1.17
CA GLY A 94 17.98 -20.60 -0.85
C GLY A 94 18.58 -19.19 -0.67
N LYS A 95 19.84 -19.14 -0.23
CA LYS A 95 20.58 -17.88 -0.05
C LYS A 95 20.74 -17.14 -1.38
N GLY A 96 20.43 -15.84 -1.38
CA GLY A 96 20.40 -15.00 -2.58
C GLY A 96 19.30 -15.33 -3.58
N GLY A 97 18.40 -16.29 -3.26
CA GLY A 97 17.33 -16.73 -4.15
C GLY A 97 16.18 -15.73 -4.29
N ILE A 98 15.98 -14.88 -3.28
CA ILE A 98 15.03 -13.76 -3.27
C ILE A 98 15.84 -12.47 -3.43
N TRP A 99 15.52 -11.69 -4.46
CA TRP A 99 16.28 -10.49 -4.83
C TRP A 99 15.97 -9.30 -3.91
N GLY A 100 14.73 -9.19 -3.45
CA GLY A 100 14.26 -8.15 -2.54
C GLY A 100 12.85 -8.41 -2.03
N VAL A 101 12.46 -7.65 -1.02
CA VAL A 101 11.15 -7.75 -0.35
C VAL A 101 10.39 -6.44 -0.45
N ILE A 102 9.08 -6.53 -0.75
CA ILE A 102 8.11 -5.45 -0.59
C ILE A 102 7.20 -5.80 0.58
N HIS A 103 7.34 -5.10 1.69
CA HIS A 103 6.67 -5.44 2.94
C HIS A 103 5.40 -4.60 3.14
N THR A 104 4.25 -5.15 2.71
CA THR A 104 2.93 -4.52 2.83
C THR A 104 2.04 -5.08 3.95
N ALA A 105 2.42 -6.21 4.57
CA ALA A 105 1.64 -6.85 5.61
C ALA A 105 1.66 -6.01 6.91
N ALA A 106 0.50 -5.56 7.36
CA ALA A 106 0.33 -4.84 8.62
C ALA A 106 -1.14 -4.84 9.04
N LEU A 107 -1.40 -4.79 10.34
CA LEU A 107 -2.66 -4.24 10.84
C LEU A 107 -2.66 -2.73 10.57
N LYS A 108 -3.77 -2.20 10.03
CA LYS A 108 -3.79 -0.85 9.44
C LYS A 108 -4.82 0.12 10.01
N SER A 109 -5.74 -0.33 10.86
CA SER A 109 -6.82 0.54 11.38
C SER A 109 -6.28 1.43 12.50
N VAL A 110 -6.27 2.75 12.30
CA VAL A 110 -5.80 3.71 13.31
C VAL A 110 -6.63 3.62 14.59
N GLY A 111 -7.96 3.55 14.47
CA GLY A 111 -8.88 3.47 15.61
C GLY A 111 -8.66 2.20 16.44
N GLU A 112 -8.72 1.03 15.80
CA GLU A 112 -8.52 -0.27 16.46
C GLU A 112 -7.15 -0.36 17.14
N SER A 113 -6.12 0.27 16.58
CA SER A 113 -4.78 0.27 17.19
C SER A 113 -4.76 0.90 18.58
N THR A 114 -5.69 1.81 18.89
CA THR A 114 -5.81 2.41 20.23
C THR A 114 -6.50 1.49 21.23
N GLU A 115 -7.24 0.50 20.75
CA GLU A 115 -7.96 -0.50 21.55
C GLU A 115 -7.09 -1.73 21.83
N ILE A 116 -6.34 -2.20 20.82
CA ILE A 116 -5.46 -3.39 20.91
C ILE A 116 -3.99 -3.09 20.56
N PRO A 117 -3.33 -2.12 21.23
CA PRO A 117 -2.01 -1.62 20.85
C PRO A 117 -0.91 -2.69 20.82
N ILE A 118 -0.93 -3.65 21.74
CA ILE A 118 0.08 -4.72 21.80
C ILE A 118 0.01 -5.64 20.57
N ALA A 119 -1.21 -5.95 20.09
CA ALA A 119 -1.37 -6.73 18.86
C ALA A 119 -0.78 -6.01 17.65
N TYR A 120 -0.95 -4.68 17.58
CA TYR A 120 -0.36 -3.86 16.52
C TYR A 120 1.17 -3.85 16.59
N TYR A 121 1.77 -3.69 17.77
CA TYR A 121 3.22 -3.74 17.89
C TYR A 121 3.79 -5.13 17.58
N HIS A 122 3.11 -6.20 18.01
CA HIS A 122 3.54 -7.56 17.69
C HIS A 122 3.47 -7.83 16.18
N ASN A 123 2.33 -7.52 15.55
CA ASN A 123 2.14 -7.77 14.12
C ASN A 123 2.99 -6.85 13.22
N ASN A 124 3.12 -5.57 13.58
CA ASN A 124 3.76 -4.59 12.69
C ASN A 124 5.24 -4.39 12.99
N VAL A 125 5.67 -4.44 14.26
CA VAL A 125 7.07 -4.18 14.65
C VAL A 125 7.84 -5.48 14.79
N ALA A 126 7.41 -6.39 15.67
CA ALA A 126 8.14 -7.64 15.91
C ALA A 126 8.19 -8.52 14.65
N ALA A 127 7.08 -8.62 13.91
CA ALA A 127 7.08 -9.37 12.65
C ALA A 127 7.98 -8.75 11.57
N THR A 128 8.09 -7.40 11.51
CA THR A 128 9.06 -6.73 10.63
C THR A 128 10.49 -7.07 11.05
N MET A 129 10.78 -7.04 12.35
CA MET A 129 12.10 -7.37 12.89
C MET A 129 12.49 -8.81 12.51
N PHE A 130 11.61 -9.80 12.73
CA PHE A 130 11.86 -11.19 12.34
C PHE A 130 12.09 -11.33 10.83
N LEU A 131 11.31 -10.62 10.01
CA LEU A 131 11.50 -10.62 8.56
C LEU A 131 12.88 -10.08 8.17
N LEU A 132 13.36 -9.01 8.80
CA LEU A 132 14.70 -8.44 8.54
C LEU A 132 15.82 -9.39 8.98
N GLU A 133 15.67 -10.07 10.12
CA GLU A 133 16.61 -11.10 10.59
C GLU A 133 16.72 -12.25 9.57
N ILE A 134 15.58 -12.82 9.16
CA ILE A 134 15.53 -13.91 8.17
C ILE A 134 16.11 -13.42 6.84
N MET A 135 15.72 -12.23 6.37
CA MET A 135 16.29 -11.64 5.16
C MET A 135 17.83 -11.56 5.20
N SER A 136 18.41 -11.20 6.35
CA SER A 136 19.85 -11.20 6.55
C SER A 136 20.46 -12.60 6.38
N ASP A 137 19.88 -13.61 7.03
CA ASP A 137 20.35 -15.02 7.00
C ASP A 137 20.41 -15.59 5.57
N TYR A 138 19.50 -15.16 4.70
CA TYR A 138 19.38 -15.61 3.31
C TYR A 138 19.90 -14.60 2.29
N GLU A 139 20.69 -13.61 2.70
CA GLU A 139 21.37 -12.65 1.80
C GLU A 139 20.41 -11.85 0.90
N CYS A 140 19.18 -11.61 1.39
CA CYS A 140 18.18 -10.79 0.72
C CYS A 140 18.14 -9.41 1.37
N THR A 141 18.89 -8.44 0.87
CA THR A 141 19.16 -7.17 1.61
C THR A 141 18.59 -5.92 0.94
N ARG A 142 17.55 -6.10 0.10
CA ARG A 142 16.81 -5.04 -0.58
C ARG A 142 15.38 -4.99 -0.03
N PHE A 143 14.96 -3.86 0.53
CA PHE A 143 13.68 -3.77 1.23
C PHE A 143 12.89 -2.52 0.83
N ILE A 144 11.61 -2.70 0.51
CA ILE A 144 10.65 -1.62 0.39
C ILE A 144 9.66 -1.75 1.54
N TYR A 145 9.58 -0.72 2.36
CA TYR A 145 8.66 -0.68 3.49
C TYR A 145 7.41 0.13 3.18
N SER A 146 6.26 -0.47 3.47
CA SER A 146 4.98 0.23 3.48
C SER A 146 4.83 1.09 4.73
N SER A 147 5.28 2.35 4.64
CA SER A 147 5.04 3.36 5.67
C SER A 147 3.72 4.12 5.40
N SER A 148 3.49 5.22 6.11
CA SER A 148 2.26 5.99 6.04
C SER A 148 2.45 7.43 6.48
N ALA A 149 1.67 8.37 5.93
CA ALA A 149 1.62 9.76 6.39
C ALA A 149 1.30 9.89 7.90
N THR A 150 0.73 8.85 8.55
CA THR A 150 0.53 8.84 10.01
C THR A 150 1.82 8.95 10.82
N VAL A 151 2.98 8.69 10.22
CA VAL A 151 4.29 8.88 10.89
C VAL A 151 4.54 10.33 11.29
N TYR A 152 3.94 11.29 10.57
CA TYR A 152 4.09 12.72 10.84
C TYR A 152 3.23 13.22 12.02
N GLY A 153 2.22 12.45 12.44
CA GLY A 153 1.24 12.91 13.44
C GLY A 153 0.46 14.12 12.94
N THR A 154 0.44 15.19 13.73
CA THR A 154 -0.19 16.48 13.34
C THR A 154 0.89 17.44 12.80
N PRO A 155 1.07 17.53 11.48
CA PRO A 155 2.13 18.35 10.87
C PRO A 155 1.85 19.85 11.06
N THR A 156 2.91 20.64 11.14
CA THR A 156 2.84 22.11 11.21
C THR A 156 2.95 22.79 9.84
N GLN A 157 3.36 22.04 8.81
CA GLN A 157 3.53 22.51 7.44
C GLN A 157 2.69 21.65 6.51
N ILE A 158 1.92 22.31 5.64
CA ILE A 158 1.13 21.71 4.57
C ILE A 158 1.45 22.47 3.27
N PRO A 159 1.76 21.80 2.15
CA PRO A 159 1.94 20.35 2.01
C PRO A 159 3.12 19.81 2.84
N ILE A 160 3.06 18.53 3.23
CA ILE A 160 4.00 17.90 4.19
C ILE A 160 5.25 17.41 3.46
N PRO A 161 6.46 17.98 3.70
CA PRO A 161 7.71 17.45 3.16
C PRO A 161 8.25 16.29 4.00
N GLU A 162 9.10 15.45 3.42
CA GLU A 162 9.74 14.32 4.10
C GLU A 162 10.67 14.72 5.26
N SER A 163 11.11 15.98 5.27
CA SER A 163 11.89 16.59 6.37
C SER A 163 11.04 16.86 7.63
N THR A 164 9.73 16.69 7.55
CA THR A 164 8.84 16.79 8.72
C THR A 164 9.22 15.72 9.74
N ARG A 165 9.36 16.14 11.00
CA ARG A 165 9.68 15.23 12.11
C ARG A 165 8.63 14.12 12.23
N LEU A 166 9.10 12.90 12.51
CA LEU A 166 8.22 11.78 12.81
C LEU A 166 7.71 11.92 14.26
N SER A 167 6.39 12.05 14.40
CA SER A 167 5.70 12.32 15.68
C SER A 167 4.32 11.67 15.74
N ALA A 168 4.24 10.38 15.39
CA ALA A 168 2.97 9.65 15.32
C ALA A 168 2.14 9.67 16.62
N ASP A 169 0.83 9.93 16.46
CA ASP A 169 -0.14 10.08 17.55
C ASP A 169 -0.86 8.78 17.94
N SER A 170 -0.79 7.73 17.10
CA SER A 170 -1.48 6.45 17.29
C SER A 170 -0.51 5.26 17.40
N PRO A 171 -0.89 4.14 18.04
CA PRO A 171 -0.09 2.92 18.05
C PRO A 171 0.22 2.39 16.64
N TYR A 172 -0.73 2.46 15.70
CA TYR A 172 -0.47 2.17 14.29
C TYR A 172 0.64 3.05 13.72
N GLY A 173 0.53 4.38 13.84
CA GLY A 173 1.55 5.30 13.33
C GLY A 173 2.91 5.10 14.00
N ARG A 174 2.93 4.86 15.32
CA ARG A 174 4.17 4.56 16.06
C ARG A 174 4.81 3.26 15.60
N SER A 175 4.02 2.24 15.26
CA SER A 175 4.57 1.01 14.69
C SER A 175 5.29 1.26 13.36
N LYS A 176 4.75 2.16 12.51
CA LYS A 176 5.41 2.57 11.26
C LYS A 176 6.71 3.33 11.52
N VAL A 177 6.71 4.26 12.48
CA VAL A 177 7.93 5.00 12.88
C VAL A 177 9.01 4.05 13.41
N MET A 178 8.65 3.09 14.27
CA MET A 178 9.58 2.10 14.81
C MET A 178 10.21 1.25 13.71
N SER A 179 9.42 0.80 12.74
CA SER A 179 9.95 0.08 11.58
C SER A 179 10.86 0.94 10.70
N GLU A 180 10.54 2.22 10.48
CA GLU A 180 11.43 3.14 9.76
C GLU A 180 12.78 3.29 10.47
N PHE A 181 12.79 3.48 11.79
CA PHE A 181 14.03 3.56 12.57
C PHE A 181 14.84 2.26 12.52
N MET A 182 14.21 1.09 12.62
CA MET A 182 14.93 -0.19 12.47
C MET A 182 15.62 -0.30 11.11
N LEU A 183 14.98 0.17 10.02
CA LEU A 183 15.55 0.14 8.68
C LEU A 183 16.69 1.13 8.50
N GLU A 184 16.52 2.34 9.04
CA GLU A 184 17.54 3.38 9.06
C GLU A 184 18.79 2.91 9.81
N ASP A 185 18.61 2.41 11.04
CA ASP A 185 19.71 1.87 11.87
C ASP A 185 20.42 0.70 11.18
N LEU A 186 19.67 -0.21 10.55
CA LEU A 186 20.24 -1.35 9.82
C LEU A 186 21.08 -0.91 8.61
N CYS A 187 20.60 0.09 7.85
CA CYS A 187 21.35 0.63 6.72
C CYS A 187 22.60 1.40 7.15
N HIS A 188 22.58 2.08 8.31
CA HIS A 188 23.77 2.72 8.89
C HIS A 188 24.78 1.70 9.41
N ALA A 189 24.31 0.60 10.01
CA ALA A 189 25.19 -0.45 10.54
C ALA A 189 25.89 -1.24 9.43
N GLU A 190 25.23 -1.42 8.27
CA GLU A 190 25.71 -2.24 7.16
C GLU A 190 25.54 -1.55 5.77
N PRO A 191 26.15 -0.36 5.54
CA PRO A 191 25.89 0.51 4.38
C PRO A 191 26.25 -0.10 3.02
N GLY A 192 27.25 -0.99 3.00
CA GLY A 192 27.63 -1.75 1.80
C GLY A 192 26.63 -2.85 1.42
N ARG A 193 25.84 -3.33 2.38
CA ARG A 193 25.03 -4.55 2.27
C ARG A 193 23.54 -4.26 2.11
N TRP A 194 22.98 -3.38 2.94
CA TRP A 194 21.54 -3.10 2.94
C TRP A 194 21.17 -1.91 2.04
N ARG A 195 19.99 -2.01 1.44
CA ARG A 195 19.33 -0.91 0.73
C ARG A 195 17.86 -0.94 1.10
N ALA A 196 17.34 0.15 1.64
CA ALA A 196 15.95 0.23 2.04
C ALA A 196 15.29 1.54 1.62
N ILE A 197 14.03 1.45 1.18
CA ILE A 197 13.19 2.60 0.88
C ILE A 197 11.88 2.49 1.65
N SER A 198 11.59 3.50 2.47
CA SER A 198 10.30 3.67 3.13
C SER A 198 9.37 4.53 2.29
N LEU A 199 8.24 3.97 1.87
CA LEU A 199 7.25 4.72 1.09
C LEU A 199 6.12 5.15 2.02
N ARG A 200 6.01 6.46 2.27
CA ARG A 200 5.00 7.07 3.15
C ARG A 200 3.76 7.40 2.35
N TYR A 201 2.82 6.47 2.30
CA TYR A 201 1.58 6.67 1.55
C TYR A 201 0.63 7.60 2.29
N PHE A 202 -0.10 8.40 1.52
CA PHE A 202 -1.21 9.19 2.04
C PHE A 202 -2.49 8.34 2.04
N ASN A 203 -3.46 8.62 1.16
CA ASN A 203 -4.74 7.91 1.17
C ASN A 203 -4.98 7.16 -0.16
N PRO A 204 -4.63 5.86 -0.25
CA PRO A 204 -4.89 5.07 -1.45
C PRO A 204 -6.39 4.96 -1.75
N ALA A 205 -6.75 5.06 -3.02
CA ALA A 205 -8.13 5.07 -3.52
C ALA A 205 -8.26 4.40 -4.89
N GLY A 206 -9.49 4.14 -5.32
CA GLY A 206 -9.76 3.52 -6.61
C GLY A 206 -9.75 1.99 -6.59
N ALA A 207 -9.51 1.42 -7.75
CA ALA A 207 -9.43 -0.02 -7.97
C ALA A 207 -8.69 -0.28 -9.28
N HIS A 208 -8.45 -1.55 -9.63
CA HIS A 208 -7.96 -1.86 -10.97
C HIS A 208 -9.05 -1.53 -12.02
N PRO A 209 -8.73 -0.90 -13.16
CA PRO A 209 -9.72 -0.42 -14.14
C PRO A 209 -10.57 -1.52 -14.77
N SER A 210 -10.12 -2.79 -14.73
CA SER A 210 -10.97 -3.93 -15.16
C SER A 210 -12.20 -4.12 -14.27
N GLY A 211 -12.16 -3.66 -13.02
CA GLY A 211 -13.15 -3.95 -11.99
C GLY A 211 -13.07 -5.38 -11.46
N LEU A 212 -11.95 -6.09 -11.68
CA LEU A 212 -11.71 -7.45 -11.16
C LEU A 212 -10.84 -7.49 -9.90
N LEU A 213 -10.17 -6.39 -9.57
CA LEU A 213 -9.41 -6.20 -8.32
C LEU A 213 -9.78 -4.85 -7.71
N GLY A 214 -9.97 -4.82 -6.40
CA GLY A 214 -10.27 -3.62 -5.63
C GLY A 214 -10.22 -3.89 -4.12
N GLU A 215 -10.55 -2.88 -3.32
CA GLU A 215 -10.59 -3.01 -1.86
C GLU A 215 -11.88 -3.75 -1.41
N ASP A 216 -11.71 -4.77 -0.58
CA ASP A 216 -12.82 -5.53 0.03
C ASP A 216 -12.51 -5.80 1.50
N PRO A 217 -12.68 -4.79 2.37
CA PRO A 217 -12.37 -4.92 3.78
C PRO A 217 -13.35 -5.87 4.45
N ARG A 218 -12.89 -6.64 5.44
CA ARG A 218 -13.78 -7.44 6.28
C ARG A 218 -14.61 -6.55 7.18
N GLY A 219 -15.90 -6.86 7.29
CA GLY A 219 -16.83 -6.09 8.10
C GLY A 219 -17.10 -4.70 7.53
N ARG A 220 -17.46 -3.74 8.40
CA ARG A 220 -17.76 -2.37 7.98
C ARG A 220 -16.45 -1.64 7.63
N PRO A 221 -16.32 -1.01 6.45
CA PRO A 221 -15.12 -0.28 6.10
C PRO A 221 -14.80 0.86 7.07
N GLY A 222 -13.54 0.96 7.50
CA GLY A 222 -13.04 2.09 8.29
C GLY A 222 -12.66 3.31 7.44
N ASN A 223 -12.36 3.11 6.16
CA ASN A 223 -11.98 4.16 5.20
C ASN A 223 -13.21 4.72 4.46
N LEU A 224 -13.17 6.02 4.13
CA LEU A 224 -14.31 6.76 3.57
C LEU A 224 -14.79 6.21 2.22
N LEU A 225 -13.90 6.09 1.23
CA LEU A 225 -14.29 5.71 -0.13
C LEU A 225 -14.91 4.31 -0.24
N PRO A 226 -14.32 3.24 0.35
CA PRO A 226 -14.99 1.94 0.38
C PRO A 226 -16.32 1.96 1.12
N LEU A 227 -16.46 2.76 2.19
CA LEU A 227 -17.75 2.93 2.87
C LEU A 227 -18.79 3.54 1.93
N LEU A 228 -18.45 4.61 1.21
CA LEU A 228 -19.36 5.22 0.22
C LEU A 228 -19.75 4.22 -0.89
N ALA A 229 -18.77 3.49 -1.44
CA ALA A 229 -19.05 2.48 -2.46
C ALA A 229 -19.99 1.38 -1.93
N GLN A 230 -19.76 0.87 -0.71
CA GLN A 230 -20.63 -0.14 -0.09
C GLN A 230 -22.04 0.39 0.25
N MET A 231 -22.17 1.67 0.61
CA MET A 231 -23.48 2.32 0.79
C MET A 231 -24.25 2.36 -0.54
N ALA A 232 -23.61 2.83 -1.61
CA ALA A 232 -24.21 2.88 -2.94
C ALA A 232 -24.50 1.49 -3.51
N GLY A 233 -23.67 0.49 -3.19
CA GLY A 233 -23.86 -0.91 -3.55
C GLY A 233 -24.88 -1.66 -2.68
N GLY A 234 -25.47 -1.02 -1.66
CA GLY A 234 -26.49 -1.62 -0.80
C GLY A 234 -25.99 -2.63 0.23
N ARG A 235 -24.67 -2.71 0.49
CA ARG A 235 -24.10 -3.58 1.53
C ARG A 235 -24.25 -2.99 2.95
N VAL A 236 -24.44 -1.68 3.06
CA VAL A 236 -24.67 -0.99 4.34
C VAL A 236 -26.17 -0.87 4.58
N LYS A 237 -26.68 -1.52 5.63
CA LYS A 237 -28.13 -1.57 5.95
C LYS A 237 -28.73 -0.20 6.25
N ASP A 238 -28.00 0.64 6.98
CA ASP A 238 -28.40 1.99 7.37
C ASP A 238 -27.42 3.01 6.75
N PRO A 239 -27.62 3.41 5.48
CA PRO A 239 -26.64 4.18 4.73
C PRO A 239 -26.74 5.69 5.01
N GLU A 240 -26.55 6.09 6.26
CA GLU A 240 -26.24 7.49 6.61
C GLU A 240 -24.74 7.63 6.91
N LEU A 241 -24.08 8.54 6.19
CA LEU A 241 -22.69 8.88 6.43
C LEU A 241 -22.57 9.84 7.61
N LYS A 242 -21.83 9.43 8.63
CA LYS A 242 -21.41 10.32 9.72
C LYS A 242 -20.14 11.06 9.32
N VAL A 243 -20.24 12.38 9.14
CA VAL A 243 -19.10 13.26 8.87
C VAL A 243 -18.60 13.81 10.20
N PHE A 244 -17.35 13.48 10.55
CA PHE A 244 -16.78 13.80 11.85
C PHE A 244 -16.15 15.19 11.83
N GLY A 245 -16.81 16.15 12.45
CA GLY A 245 -16.40 17.56 12.46
C GLY A 245 -16.75 18.32 11.18
N ASN A 246 -17.10 19.59 11.36
CA ASN A 246 -17.41 20.55 10.29
C ASN A 246 -16.89 21.96 10.61
N ASP A 247 -15.95 22.05 11.53
CA ASP A 247 -15.42 23.29 12.12
C ASP A 247 -13.87 23.29 12.11
N TYR A 248 -13.23 22.40 11.33
CA TYR A 248 -11.79 22.42 11.12
C TYR A 248 -11.38 23.66 10.31
N SER A 249 -10.13 24.13 10.50
CA SER A 249 -9.57 25.22 9.70
C SER A 249 -9.18 24.74 8.30
N THR A 250 -10.20 24.42 7.51
CA THR A 250 -10.16 23.81 6.17
C THR A 250 -11.27 24.47 5.33
N PRO A 251 -11.21 24.43 3.98
CA PRO A 251 -12.11 25.23 3.14
C PRO A 251 -13.61 25.05 3.39
N ASP A 252 -14.06 23.84 3.77
CA ASP A 252 -15.48 23.52 4.04
C ASP A 252 -15.73 23.04 5.48
N GLY A 253 -14.73 23.17 6.35
CA GLY A 253 -14.81 22.74 7.75
C GLY A 253 -14.59 21.25 7.98
N THR A 254 -14.49 20.41 6.95
CA THR A 254 -14.23 18.96 7.07
C THR A 254 -12.77 18.61 6.82
N CYS A 255 -12.31 17.47 7.35
CA CYS A 255 -10.94 17.02 7.14
C CYS A 255 -10.53 16.88 5.67
N VAL A 256 -9.31 17.31 5.35
CA VAL A 256 -8.69 17.24 4.02
C VAL A 256 -7.65 16.11 3.99
N ARG A 257 -7.68 15.29 2.94
CA ARG A 257 -6.73 14.20 2.71
C ARG A 257 -6.23 14.20 1.27
N ASP A 258 -4.96 13.88 1.07
CA ASP A 258 -4.40 13.62 -0.27
C ASP A 258 -4.67 12.18 -0.69
N TYR A 259 -5.65 12.03 -1.57
CA TYR A 259 -6.00 10.75 -2.17
C TYR A 259 -5.16 10.51 -3.43
N LEU A 260 -4.64 9.28 -3.55
CA LEU A 260 -3.91 8.81 -4.73
C LEU A 260 -4.48 7.48 -5.22
N HIS A 261 -4.48 7.29 -6.54
CA HIS A 261 -5.02 6.08 -7.13
C HIS A 261 -4.11 4.88 -6.82
N VAL A 262 -4.70 3.73 -6.45
CA VAL A 262 -3.97 2.53 -6.03
C VAL A 262 -3.04 2.00 -7.12
N MET A 263 -3.41 2.14 -8.39
CA MET A 263 -2.52 1.81 -9.51
C MET A 263 -1.30 2.73 -9.61
N ASP A 264 -1.44 4.02 -9.31
CA ASP A 264 -0.29 4.92 -9.26
C ASP A 264 0.59 4.56 -8.08
N LEU A 265 -0.01 4.35 -6.91
CA LEU A 265 0.74 3.91 -5.74
C LEU A 265 1.48 2.58 -6.00
N ALA A 266 0.86 1.61 -6.68
CA ALA A 266 1.50 0.36 -7.07
C ALA A 266 2.69 0.59 -8.03
N LYS A 267 2.57 1.50 -9.01
CA LYS A 267 3.71 1.93 -9.84
C LYS A 267 4.83 2.61 -9.03
N GLY A 268 4.46 3.34 -7.97
CA GLY A 268 5.40 3.87 -6.98
C GLY A 268 6.32 2.80 -6.37
N HIS A 269 5.82 1.58 -6.19
CA HIS A 269 6.63 0.46 -5.70
C HIS A 269 7.55 -0.09 -6.77
N LEU A 270 7.12 -0.13 -8.03
CA LEU A 270 7.96 -0.55 -9.13
C LEU A 270 9.18 0.38 -9.29
N VAL A 271 8.96 1.70 -9.28
CA VAL A 271 10.07 2.66 -9.39
C VAL A 271 10.99 2.61 -8.17
N ALA A 272 10.45 2.42 -6.96
CA ALA A 272 11.26 2.21 -5.76
C ALA A 272 12.05 0.90 -5.81
N LEU A 273 11.48 -0.17 -6.39
CA LEU A 273 12.15 -1.44 -6.59
C LEU A 273 13.32 -1.32 -7.58
N ASP A 274 13.11 -0.59 -8.68
CA ASP A 274 14.17 -0.26 -9.63
C ASP A 274 15.27 0.59 -8.95
N ALA A 275 14.90 1.50 -8.04
CA ALA A 275 15.86 2.30 -7.27
C ALA A 275 16.74 1.48 -6.31
N LEU A 276 16.35 0.25 -5.93
CA LEU A 276 17.15 -0.66 -5.11
C LEU A 276 18.22 -1.42 -5.92
N ALA A 277 18.22 -1.32 -7.24
CA ALA A 277 19.20 -1.99 -8.09
C ALA A 277 20.63 -1.47 -7.85
N PRO A 278 21.68 -2.32 -7.90
CA PRO A 278 23.07 -1.92 -7.62
C PRO A 278 23.54 -0.65 -8.33
N GLU A 279 23.15 -0.50 -9.59
CA GLU A 279 23.45 0.59 -10.53
C GLU A 279 22.67 1.88 -10.30
N SER A 280 21.65 1.86 -9.44
CA SER A 280 20.84 3.03 -9.11
C SER A 280 21.68 4.09 -8.40
N LYS A 281 21.52 5.34 -8.84
CA LYS A 281 22.13 6.53 -8.25
C LYS A 281 21.27 7.22 -7.21
N VAL A 282 20.09 6.66 -6.90
CA VAL A 282 19.16 7.24 -5.95
C VAL A 282 19.79 7.39 -4.56
N PHE A 283 20.79 6.59 -4.21
CA PHE A 283 21.48 6.70 -2.92
C PHE A 283 22.77 7.55 -2.97
N ASP A 284 23.18 8.08 -4.14
CA ASP A 284 24.43 8.83 -4.29
C ASP A 284 24.42 10.17 -3.54
N ASN A 285 23.23 10.68 -3.23
CA ASN A 285 23.03 11.93 -2.48
C ASN A 285 22.55 11.69 -1.05
N CYS A 286 22.72 10.49 -0.49
CA CYS A 286 22.61 10.29 0.95
C CYS A 286 23.68 11.13 1.68
N PRO A 287 23.38 11.64 2.90
CA PRO A 287 24.33 12.45 3.67
C PRO A 287 25.56 11.65 4.13
N ASP A 288 25.45 10.33 4.19
CA ASP A 288 26.51 9.38 4.52
C ASP A 288 26.42 8.13 3.63
N GLU A 289 27.17 7.08 3.97
CA GLU A 289 27.20 5.84 3.19
C GLU A 289 25.93 4.99 3.31
N ALA A 290 25.01 5.32 4.23
CA ALA A 290 23.81 4.53 4.46
C ALA A 290 22.80 4.68 3.32
N ARG A 291 22.37 3.52 2.80
CA ARG A 291 21.43 3.45 1.68
C ARG A 291 19.98 3.31 2.17
N TYR A 292 19.57 4.28 2.98
CA TYR A 292 18.19 4.43 3.43
C TYR A 292 17.58 5.71 2.90
N LYS A 293 16.34 5.64 2.38
CA LYS A 293 15.56 6.82 2.00
C LYS A 293 14.08 6.65 2.32
N ALA A 294 13.40 7.77 2.56
CA ALA A 294 11.96 7.82 2.69
C ALA A 294 11.36 8.79 1.67
N TYR A 295 10.21 8.43 1.10
CA TYR A 295 9.51 9.25 0.11
C TYR A 295 8.02 9.33 0.43
N ASN A 296 7.45 10.53 0.30
CA ASN A 296 6.01 10.72 0.27
C ASN A 296 5.46 10.24 -1.07
N LEU A 297 4.50 9.32 -1.03
CA LEU A 297 3.70 8.97 -2.21
C LEU A 297 2.30 9.55 -2.02
N GLY A 298 2.11 10.73 -2.60
CA GLY A 298 0.85 11.47 -2.67
C GLY A 298 0.78 12.26 -3.97
N ARG A 299 -0.34 12.93 -4.22
CA ARG A 299 -0.55 13.77 -5.40
C ARG A 299 -0.17 15.23 -5.17
N GLY A 300 -0.06 15.65 -3.92
CA GLY A 300 0.11 17.04 -3.52
C GLY A 300 -1.15 17.89 -3.63
N ARG A 301 -2.32 17.24 -3.68
CA ARG A 301 -3.62 17.90 -3.71
C ARG A 301 -4.57 17.24 -2.73
N GLY A 302 -4.94 17.98 -1.69
CA GLY A 302 -5.95 17.57 -0.71
C GLY A 302 -7.38 17.69 -1.23
N PHE A 303 -8.24 16.78 -0.78
CA PHE A 303 -9.69 16.80 -0.97
C PHE A 303 -10.40 16.68 0.38
N SER A 304 -11.44 17.46 0.58
CA SER A 304 -12.26 17.42 1.79
C SER A 304 -13.16 16.18 1.83
N VAL A 305 -13.82 15.90 2.96
CA VAL A 305 -14.82 14.82 3.02
C VAL A 305 -15.96 15.07 2.04
N LEU A 306 -16.38 16.33 1.88
CA LEU A 306 -17.49 16.68 0.99
C LEU A 306 -17.09 16.57 -0.49
N ASP A 307 -15.86 16.92 -0.86
CA ASP A 307 -15.32 16.69 -2.20
C ASP A 307 -15.42 15.21 -2.59
N MET A 308 -15.06 14.31 -1.66
CA MET A 308 -15.10 12.86 -1.89
C MET A 308 -16.54 12.35 -2.05
N VAL A 309 -17.47 12.87 -1.24
CA VAL A 309 -18.89 12.50 -1.35
C VAL A 309 -19.46 12.94 -2.70
N GLU A 310 -19.15 14.15 -3.14
CA GLU A 310 -19.65 14.66 -4.41
C GLU A 310 -19.05 13.90 -5.61
N ALA A 311 -17.75 13.60 -5.57
CA ALA A 311 -17.11 12.78 -6.60
C ALA A 311 -17.72 11.37 -6.68
N MET A 312 -17.98 10.74 -5.52
CA MET A 312 -18.67 9.45 -5.47
C MET A 312 -20.13 9.53 -5.89
N ARG A 313 -20.85 10.62 -5.58
CA ARG A 313 -22.23 10.88 -6.04
C ARG A 313 -22.26 10.93 -7.56
N LYS A 314 -21.34 11.67 -8.18
CA LYS A 314 -21.18 11.74 -9.64
C LYS A 314 -20.88 10.38 -10.26
N ALA A 315 -20.02 9.56 -9.65
CA ALA A 315 -19.65 8.25 -10.17
C ALA A 315 -20.76 7.20 -10.03
N SER A 316 -21.46 7.20 -8.89
CA SER A 316 -22.44 6.15 -8.54
C SER A 316 -23.89 6.50 -8.85
N GLY A 317 -24.22 7.80 -8.98
CA GLY A 317 -25.59 8.29 -9.05
C GLY A 317 -26.36 8.17 -7.72
N TYR A 318 -25.71 7.73 -6.64
CA TYR A 318 -26.35 7.49 -5.35
C TYR A 318 -26.48 8.78 -4.52
N ASP A 319 -27.67 9.00 -3.95
CA ASP A 319 -27.93 10.14 -3.07
C ASP A 319 -27.47 9.85 -1.63
N TYR A 320 -26.21 10.18 -1.34
CA TYR A 320 -25.63 10.01 -0.01
C TYR A 320 -26.29 10.94 1.02
N LYS A 321 -26.98 10.35 2.00
CA LYS A 321 -27.45 11.05 3.19
C LYS A 321 -26.30 11.21 4.18
N MET A 322 -26.21 12.37 4.82
CA MET A 322 -25.09 12.74 5.69
C MET A 322 -25.58 13.47 6.93
N SER A 323 -24.91 13.22 8.05
CA SER A 323 -25.06 13.95 9.30
C SER A 323 -23.69 14.36 9.82
N PHE A 324 -23.54 15.61 10.27
CA PHE A 324 -22.35 16.03 10.99
C PHE A 324 -22.40 15.55 12.44
N VAL A 325 -21.29 14.99 12.92
CA VAL A 325 -21.12 14.53 14.30
C VAL A 325 -19.84 15.14 14.88
N GLU A 326 -19.60 14.92 16.18
CA GLU A 326 -18.37 15.38 16.84
C GLU A 326 -17.10 14.92 16.12
N ARG A 327 -16.04 15.71 16.25
CA ARG A 327 -14.71 15.36 15.72
C ARG A 327 -14.26 14.00 16.24
N ARG A 328 -13.66 13.19 15.38
CA ARG A 328 -13.05 11.93 15.82
C ARG A 328 -11.72 12.24 16.48
N ARG A 329 -11.46 11.62 17.64
CA ARG A 329 -10.15 11.72 18.29
C ARG A 329 -9.05 11.23 17.34
N GLY A 330 -8.01 12.03 17.15
CA GLY A 330 -6.88 11.71 16.28
C GLY A 330 -7.03 12.13 14.82
N ASP A 331 -8.18 12.70 14.41
CA ASP A 331 -8.30 13.27 13.07
C ASP A 331 -7.44 14.53 12.94
N VAL A 332 -6.50 14.48 12.00
CA VAL A 332 -5.69 15.63 11.58
C VAL A 332 -6.51 16.48 10.61
N PRO A 333 -6.52 17.82 10.71
CA PRO A 333 -7.31 18.67 9.82
C PRO A 333 -6.96 18.50 8.34
N ASP A 334 -5.67 18.57 7.99
CA ASP A 334 -5.16 18.44 6.63
C ASP A 334 -3.93 17.51 6.62
N LEU A 335 -3.96 16.50 5.75
CA LEU A 335 -2.84 15.61 5.47
C LEU A 335 -2.61 15.59 3.95
N THR A 336 -1.96 16.64 3.43
CA THR A 336 -1.60 16.75 2.02
C THR A 336 -0.09 16.61 1.82
N ALA A 337 0.34 15.79 0.87
CA ALA A 337 1.76 15.48 0.65
C ALA A 337 2.48 16.62 -0.08
N ASP A 338 3.77 16.83 0.21
CA ASP A 338 4.67 17.40 -0.81
C ASP A 338 5.26 16.23 -1.62
N PRO A 339 4.95 16.07 -2.92
CA PRO A 339 5.45 14.99 -3.74
C PRO A 339 6.82 15.29 -4.39
N THR A 340 7.38 16.50 -4.18
CA THR A 340 8.52 17.01 -4.95
C THR A 340 9.74 16.10 -4.91
N LEU A 341 10.03 15.48 -3.76
CA LEU A 341 11.21 14.62 -3.61
C LEU A 341 11.05 13.32 -4.41
N ALA A 342 9.89 12.67 -4.32
CA ALA A 342 9.59 11.45 -5.09
C ALA A 342 9.60 11.72 -6.60
N GLU A 343 9.06 12.85 -7.04
CA GLU A 343 9.12 13.28 -8.44
C GLU A 343 10.56 13.47 -8.92
N LYS A 344 11.37 14.17 -8.13
CA LYS A 344 12.75 14.51 -8.49
C LYS A 344 13.67 13.30 -8.54
N GLU A 345 13.57 12.39 -7.56
CA GLU A 345 14.56 11.33 -7.39
C GLU A 345 14.11 9.98 -7.96
N LEU A 346 12.81 9.65 -7.88
CA LEU A 346 12.26 8.40 -8.41
C LEU A 346 11.58 8.57 -9.76
N GLY A 347 11.32 9.82 -10.20
CA GLY A 347 10.47 10.09 -11.36
C GLY A 347 9.00 9.72 -11.11
N PHE A 348 8.59 9.53 -9.87
CA PHE A 348 7.25 9.10 -9.51
C PHE A 348 6.25 10.26 -9.64
N LYS A 349 5.15 10.05 -10.37
CA LYS A 349 4.01 10.98 -10.45
C LYS A 349 2.70 10.22 -10.31
N ALA A 350 1.76 10.78 -9.54
CA ALA A 350 0.39 10.28 -9.46
C ALA A 350 -0.47 10.99 -10.52
N GLU A 351 -0.83 10.26 -11.58
CA GLU A 351 -1.49 10.82 -12.77
C GLU A 351 -3.01 10.83 -12.66
N ASN A 352 -3.59 9.87 -11.93
CA ASN A 352 -5.03 9.68 -11.89
C ASN A 352 -5.70 10.66 -10.91
N ASP A 353 -6.79 11.28 -11.35
CA ASP A 353 -7.57 12.23 -10.57
C ASP A 353 -8.64 11.56 -9.69
N LEU A 354 -9.33 12.38 -8.89
CA LEU A 354 -10.34 11.91 -7.94
C LEU A 354 -11.52 11.26 -8.67
N GLU A 355 -11.90 11.81 -9.82
CA GLU A 355 -12.94 11.28 -10.69
C GLU A 355 -12.59 9.88 -11.19
N THR A 356 -11.34 9.66 -11.61
CA THR A 356 -10.84 8.34 -12.01
C THR A 356 -10.86 7.37 -10.83
N MET A 357 -10.40 7.79 -9.64
CA MET A 357 -10.47 6.97 -8.43
C MET A 357 -11.91 6.55 -8.12
N CYS A 358 -12.86 7.48 -8.14
CA CYS A 358 -14.26 7.17 -7.84
C CYS A 358 -14.90 6.27 -8.92
N ARG A 359 -14.60 6.52 -10.21
CA ARG A 359 -15.06 5.71 -11.33
C ARG A 359 -14.58 4.26 -11.20
N ASP A 360 -13.28 4.05 -11.00
CA ASP A 360 -12.71 2.71 -10.98
C ASP A 360 -13.14 1.95 -9.73
N LEU A 361 -13.23 2.62 -8.57
CA LEU A 361 -13.83 2.06 -7.36
C LEU A 361 -15.29 1.65 -7.58
N TRP A 362 -16.09 2.48 -8.24
CA TRP A 362 -17.49 2.15 -8.51
C TRP A 362 -17.63 0.99 -9.50
N ASN A 363 -16.80 0.95 -10.54
CA ASN A 363 -16.72 -0.17 -11.47
C ASN A 363 -16.36 -1.50 -10.76
N TRP A 364 -15.42 -1.45 -9.80
CA TRP A 364 -15.15 -2.60 -8.92
C TRP A 364 -16.39 -2.99 -8.12
N GLN A 365 -16.98 -2.06 -7.37
CA GLN A 365 -18.08 -2.36 -6.45
C GLN A 365 -19.35 -2.84 -7.17
N THR A 366 -19.65 -2.32 -8.36
CA THR A 366 -20.80 -2.75 -9.17
C THR A 366 -20.64 -4.15 -9.73
N LYS A 367 -19.44 -4.51 -10.22
CA LYS A 367 -19.14 -5.87 -10.68
C LYS A 367 -19.00 -6.87 -9.54
N ASN A 368 -18.78 -6.38 -8.32
CA ASN A 368 -18.49 -7.16 -7.13
C ASN A 368 -19.34 -6.71 -5.93
N PRO A 369 -20.68 -6.84 -6.01
CA PRO A 369 -21.59 -6.38 -4.97
C PRO A 369 -21.33 -7.03 -3.61
N GLN A 370 -20.72 -8.23 -3.57
CA GLN A 370 -20.30 -8.90 -2.34
C GLN A 370 -18.77 -9.02 -2.25
N GLY A 371 -18.05 -8.11 -2.91
CA GLY A 371 -16.60 -8.17 -2.98
C GLY A 371 -16.13 -9.43 -3.69
N TYR A 372 -15.07 -10.06 -3.19
CA TYR A 372 -14.49 -11.24 -3.85
C TYR A 372 -15.39 -12.48 -3.78
N ASP A 373 -16.36 -12.54 -2.86
CA ASP A 373 -17.31 -13.67 -2.78
C ASP A 373 -18.31 -13.69 -3.95
N THR A 374 -18.39 -12.60 -4.72
CA THR A 374 -19.19 -12.56 -5.96
C THR A 374 -18.73 -13.63 -6.95
N LEU A 375 -19.67 -14.44 -7.45
CA LEU A 375 -19.43 -15.36 -8.58
C LEU A 375 -19.21 -14.53 -9.85
N LEU A 376 -18.10 -14.78 -10.56
CA LEU A 376 -17.91 -14.17 -11.87
C LEU A 376 -18.84 -14.89 -12.85
N ALA A 377 -19.65 -14.12 -13.59
CA ALA A 377 -20.55 -14.61 -14.63
C ALA A 377 -19.77 -15.09 -15.87
#